data_AF-A0A4Q2XQN6-F1
#
_entry.id   AF-A0A4Q2XQN6-F1
#
_cell.length_a   1.000
_cell.length_b   1.000
_cell.length_c   1.000
_cell.angle_alpha   90.00
_cell.angle_beta   90.00
_cell.angle_gamma   90.00
#
_symmetry.space_group_name_H-M   'P 1'
#
loop_
_entity.id
_entity.type
_entity.pdbx_description
1 polymer ?
#
loop_
_entity_poly.entity_id
_entity_poly.type
_entity_poly.pdbx_seq_one_letter_code
_entity_poly.pdbx_strand_id
1 'polypeptide(L)' 'MSAAPVVGIIMGSTSDWPTMEHAARTLRDFGVAWEAEVVSAHRTPDKLVSYAESARGRGL' A
#
# COMPACT_ATOMS: atom_id res chain seq x y z
N MET A 1 17.09 3.53 -10.75
CA MET A 1 15.68 3.91 -10.95
C MET A 1 14.85 2.85 -10.24
N SER A 2 14.09 3.22 -9.21
CA SER A 2 13.16 2.26 -8.59
C SER A 2 12.07 1.96 -9.61
N ALA A 3 11.78 0.68 -9.85
CA ALA A 3 10.64 0.30 -10.67
C ALA A 3 9.35 0.90 -10.08
N ALA A 4 8.39 1.24 -10.95
CA ALA A 4 7.07 1.67 -10.49
C ALA A 4 6.45 0.57 -9.62
N PRO A 5 5.80 0.91 -8.50
CA PRO A 5 5.20 -0.08 -7.63
C PRO A 5 4.12 -0.87 -8.37
N VAL A 6 4.08 -2.18 -8.12
CA VAL A 6 3.07 -3.11 -8.66
C VAL A 6 2.26 -3.79 -7.55
N VAL A 7 2.53 -3.41 -6.30
CA VAL A 7 1.80 -3.86 -5.12
C VAL A 7 1.59 -2.67 -4.19
N GLY A 8 0.35 -2.47 -3.75
CA GLY A 8 0.00 -1.48 -2.75
C GLY A 8 -0.27 -2.12 -1.38
N ILE A 9 0.50 -1.74 -0.36
CA ILE A 9 0.29 -2.15 1.03
C ILE A 9 -0.48 -1.05 1.76
N ILE A 10 -1.79 -1.18 1.89
CA ILE A 10 -2.60 -0.22 2.66
C ILE A 10 -2.92 -0.74 4.05
N MET A 11 -3.02 0.17 5.02
CA MET A 11 -3.35 -0.13 6.41
C MET A 11 -4.20 0.96 7.06
N GLY A 12 -4.98 0.61 8.09
CA GLY A 12 -5.94 1.54 8.70
C GLY A 12 -5.32 2.59 9.62
N SER A 13 -4.12 2.32 10.11
CA SER A 13 -3.40 3.13 11.09
C SER A 13 -1.89 2.88 11.06
N THR A 14 -1.11 3.81 11.60
CA THR A 14 0.33 3.58 11.81
C THR A 14 0.61 2.48 12.83
N SER A 15 -0.33 2.21 13.75
CA SER A 15 -0.23 1.08 14.69
C SER A 15 -0.33 -0.29 14.02
N ASP A 16 -0.82 -0.36 12.79
CA ASP A 16 -0.83 -1.61 12.01
C ASP A 16 0.54 -1.90 11.38
N TRP A 17 1.42 -0.90 11.28
CA TRP A 17 2.70 -1.02 10.56
C TRP A 17 3.62 -2.13 11.11
N PRO A 18 3.76 -2.36 12.43
CA PRO A 18 4.56 -3.48 12.94
C PRO A 18 4.11 -4.84 12.39
N THR A 19 2.84 -5.00 12.05
CA THR A 19 2.32 -6.21 11.38
C THR A 19 2.55 -6.15 9.87
N MET A 20 2.21 -5.02 9.23
CA MET A 20 2.24 -4.89 7.78
C MET A 20 3.65 -4.83 7.19
N GLU A 21 4.66 -4.41 7.98
CA GLU A 21 6.04 -4.34 7.51
C GLU A 21 6.62 -5.70 7.11
N HIS A 22 6.06 -6.81 7.63
CA HIS A 22 6.44 -8.16 7.22
C HIS A 22 6.14 -8.41 5.74
N ALA A 23 5.04 -7.87 5.21
CA ALA A 23 4.73 -7.93 3.77
C ALA A 23 5.74 -7.11 2.95
N ALA A 24 6.04 -5.89 3.40
CA ALA A 24 7.04 -5.01 2.76
C ALA A 24 8.44 -5.65 2.70
N ARG A 25 8.86 -6.30 3.80
CA ARG A 25 10.12 -7.07 3.85
C ARG A 25 10.12 -8.22 2.86
N THR A 26 9.02 -8.98 2.80
CA THR A 26 8.87 -10.11 1.86
C THR A 26 8.98 -9.63 0.41
N LEU A 27 8.24 -8.58 0.03
CA LEU A 27 8.28 -8.04 -1.33
C LEU A 27 9.68 -7.51 -1.70
N ARG A 28 10.34 -6.83 -0.77
CA ARG A 28 11.73 -6.37 -0.94
C ARG A 28 12.68 -7.54 -1.20
N ASP A 29 12.57 -8.62 -0.42
CA ASP A 29 13.47 -9.77 -0.53
C ASP A 29 13.29 -10.51 -1.88
N PHE A 30 12.10 -10.44 -2.48
CA PHE A 30 11.82 -10.92 -3.83
C PHE A 30 12.06 -9.89 -4.95
N GLY A 31 12.48 -8.66 -4.61
CA GLY A 31 12.69 -7.59 -5.59
C GLY A 31 11.41 -7.06 -6.25
N VAL A 32 10.25 -7.24 -5.63
CA VAL A 32 8.96 -6.72 -6.11
C VAL A 32 8.82 -5.26 -5.66
N ALA A 33 8.53 -4.35 -6.59
CA ALA A 33 8.31 -2.94 -6.27
C ALA A 33 6.95 -2.73 -5.61
N TRP A 34 6.91 -1.97 -4.51
CA TRP A 34 5.72 -1.74 -3.71
C TRP A 34 5.65 -0.33 -3.15
N GLU A 35 4.45 0.07 -2.73
CA GLU A 35 4.19 1.27 -1.93
C GLU A 35 3.43 0.91 -0.65
N ALA A 36 3.55 1.76 0.37
CA ALA A 36 2.79 1.59 1.61
C ALA A 36 2.15 2.91 2.06
N GLU A 37 0.88 2.85 2.44
CA GLU A 37 0.12 4.04 2.82
C GLU A 37 -0.93 3.76 3.89
N VAL A 38 -1.15 4.73 4.79
CA VAL A 38 -2.28 4.67 5.74
C VAL A 38 -3.55 5.13 5.03
N VAL A 39 -4.49 4.21 4.87
CA VAL A 39 -5.80 4.40 4.22
C VAL A 39 -6.86 3.80 5.13
N SER A 40 -7.45 4.63 5.99
CA SER A 40 -8.43 4.17 6.99
C SER A 40 -9.83 4.13 6.41
N ALA A 41 -10.46 2.95 6.39
CA ALA A 41 -11.84 2.79 5.94
C ALA A 41 -12.84 3.65 6.75
N HIS A 42 -12.61 3.82 8.05
CA HIS A 42 -13.53 4.54 8.94
C HIS A 42 -13.20 6.02 9.09
N ARG A 43 -11.90 6.40 9.10
CA ARG A 43 -11.49 7.80 9.33
C ARG A 43 -11.30 8.59 8.05
N THR A 44 -10.98 7.92 6.94
CA THR A 44 -10.73 8.55 5.64
C THR A 44 -11.39 7.74 4.51
N PRO A 45 -12.73 7.56 4.53
CA PRO A 45 -13.44 6.74 3.54
C PRO A 45 -13.23 7.24 2.10
N ASP A 46 -13.22 8.55 1.86
CA ASP A 46 -13.00 9.12 0.52
C ASP A 46 -11.61 8.80 -0.01
N LYS A 47 -10.60 8.75 0.88
CA LYS A 47 -9.24 8.34 0.53
C LYS A 47 -9.20 6.87 0.13
N LEU A 48 -9.96 6.00 0.83
CA LEU A 48 -10.07 4.59 0.47
C LEU A 48 -10.68 4.40 -0.92
N VAL A 49 -11.78 5.10 -1.20
CA VAL A 49 -12.43 5.06 -2.52
C VAL A 49 -11.46 5.56 -3.60
N SER A 50 -10.86 6.73 -3.39
CA SER A 50 -9.92 7.32 -4.36
C SER A 50 -8.71 6.43 -4.61
N TYR A 51 -8.17 5.79 -3.56
CA TYR A 51 -7.07 4.85 -3.70
C TYR A 51 -7.47 3.65 -4.55
N ALA A 52 -8.63 3.02 -4.25
CA ALA A 52 -9.11 1.84 -4.96
C ALA A 52 -9.44 2.14 -6.44
N GLU A 53 -10.10 3.27 -6.72
CA GLU A 53 -10.48 3.66 -8.09
C GLU A 53 -9.26 3.97 -8.96
N SER A 54 -8.23 4.60 -8.39
CA SER A 54 -7.02 4.98 -9.13
C SER A 54 -5.97 3.86 -9.24
N ALA A 55 -6.02 2.85 -8.38
CA ALA A 55 -4.99 1.79 -8.27
C ALA A 55 -4.65 1.16 -9.63
N ARG A 56 -5.66 0.66 -10.36
CA ARG A 56 -5.45 0.04 -11.68
C ARG A 56 -4.83 1.00 -12.70
N GLY A 57 -5.25 2.28 -12.68
CA GLY A 57 -4.70 3.31 -13.57
C GLY A 57 -3.23 3.63 -13.28
N ARG A 58 -2.79 3.37 -12.05
CA ARG A 58 -1.40 3.53 -11.60
C ARG A 58 -0.54 2.28 -11.83
N GLY A 59 -1.13 1.17 -12.28
CA GLY A 59 -0.43 -0.11 -12.45
C GLY A 59 -0.26 -0.91 -11.16
N LEU A 60 -1.05 -0.59 -10.12
CA LEU A 60 -1.18 -1.38 -8.89
C LEU A 60 -2.22 -2.50 -9.04
#